data_AF-A0A8T4XMV0-F1
#
_entry.id   AF-A0A8T4XMV0-F1
#
_cell.length_a   1.000
_cell.length_b   1.000
_cell.length_c   1.000
_cell.angle_alpha   90.00
_cell.angle_beta   90.00
_cell.angle_gamma   90.00
#
_symmetry.space_group_name_H-M   'P 1'
#
loop_
_entity.id
_entity.type
_entity.pdbx_description
1 polymer ?
#
loop_
_entity_poly.entity_id
_entity_poly.type
_entity_poly.pdbx_seq_one_letter_code
_entity_poly.pdbx_strand_id
1 'polypeptide(L)' 'MKAWLDVAVLRCPNCGRLYVETSWYVVEMESDIECGECGNEFNSRKNMLSRALLEFQLDENGEIQNVHVSKRL' A
#
# COMPACT_ATOMS: atom_id res chain seq x y z
N MET A 1 10.52 -14.45 -13.78
CA MET A 1 9.93 -14.98 -12.52
C MET A 1 8.74 -14.13 -12.11
N LYS A 2 7.95 -14.54 -11.10
CA LYS A 2 6.84 -13.74 -10.54
C LYS A 2 7.02 -13.54 -9.04
N ALA A 3 6.66 -12.36 -8.55
CA ALA A 3 6.58 -12.04 -7.13
C ALA A 3 5.29 -11.25 -6.85
N TRP A 4 4.85 -11.20 -5.59
CA TRP A 4 3.61 -10.54 -5.23
C TRP A 4 3.77 -9.65 -4.00
N LEU A 5 3.03 -8.54 -3.97
CA LEU A 5 2.93 -7.67 -2.81
C LEU A 5 1.47 -7.32 -2.56
N ASP A 6 1.01 -7.56 -1.34
CA ASP A 6 -0.30 -7.12 -0.88
C ASP A 6 -0.17 -5.70 -0.33
N VAL A 7 -0.90 -4.76 -0.95
CA VAL A 7 -0.82 -3.34 -0.64
C VAL A 7 -2.20 -2.78 -0.30
N ALA A 8 -2.20 -1.77 0.55
CA ALA A 8 -3.35 -0.96 0.90
C ALA A 8 -3.11 0.50 0.52
N VAL A 9 -4.12 1.12 -0.09
CA VAL A 9 -4.14 2.55 -0.38
C VAL A 9 -4.80 3.27 0.79
N LEU A 10 -4.14 4.29 1.31
CA LEU A 10 -4.62 5.11 2.42
C LEU A 10 -4.84 6.55 1.96
N ARG A 11 -5.69 7.27 2.67
CA ARG A 11 -5.85 8.73 2.51
C ARG A 11 -5.67 9.43 3.84
N CYS A 12 -4.80 10.43 3.89
CA CYS A 12 -4.76 11.32 5.05
C CYS A 12 -6.12 12.03 5.19
N PRO A 13 -6.80 11.92 6.34
CA PRO A 13 -8.11 12.53 6.53
C PRO A 13 -8.06 14.06 6.60
N ASN A 14 -6.89 14.64 6.90
CA ASN A 14 -6.72 16.09 7.04
C ASN A 14 -6.47 16.78 5.68
N CYS A 15 -5.42 16.37 4.95
CA CYS A 15 -5.02 17.03 3.70
C CYS A 15 -5.36 16.26 2.42
N GLY A 16 -5.84 15.01 2.53
CA GLY A 16 -6.22 14.19 1.38
C GLY A 16 -5.07 13.47 0.65
N ARG A 17 -3.81 13.61 1.11
CA ARG A 17 -2.66 12.91 0.50
C ARG A 17 -2.85 11.40 0.51
N LEU A 18 -2.52 10.74 -0.60
CA LEU A 18 -2.61 9.29 -0.76
C LEU A 18 -1.27 8.61 -0.45
N TYR A 19 -1.36 7.44 0.16
CA TYR A 19 -0.24 6.55 0.42
C TYR A 19 -0.56 5.15 -0.09
N VAL A 20 0.47 4.40 -0.46
CA VAL A 20 0.39 2.96 -0.67
C VAL A 20 1.33 2.32 0.32
N GLU A 21 0.82 1.42 1.15
CA GLU A 21 1.59 0.74 2.19
C GLU A 21 1.34 -0.77 2.10
N THR A 22 2.27 -1.57 2.61
CA THR A 22 2.07 -3.01 2.80
C THR A 22 0.79 -3.27 3.60
N SER A 23 -0.06 -4.16 3.10
CA SER A 23 -1.39 -4.37 3.69
C SER A 23 -1.29 -4.91 5.12
N TRP A 24 -0.22 -5.62 5.47
CA TRP A 24 -0.01 -6.14 6.82
C TRP A 24 0.12 -5.01 7.84
N TYR A 25 0.89 -3.97 7.52
CA TYR A 25 1.05 -2.81 8.40
C TYR A 25 -0.28 -2.03 8.58
N VAL A 26 -1.06 -1.93 7.51
CA VAL A 26 -2.36 -1.25 7.54
C VAL A 26 -3.45 -2.06 8.23
N VAL A 27 -3.60 -3.33 7.88
CA VAL A 27 -4.77 -4.15 8.23
C VAL A 27 -4.55 -4.93 9.52
N GLU A 28 -3.33 -5.45 9.75
CA GLU A 28 -3.04 -6.31 10.91
C GLU A 28 -2.47 -5.50 12.07
N MET A 29 -1.52 -4.58 11.82
CA MET A 29 -0.99 -3.74 12.89
C MET A 29 -1.89 -2.56 13.25
N GLU A 30 -2.76 -2.14 12.31
CA GLU A 30 -3.66 -0.98 12.45
C GLU A 30 -2.98 0.27 13.05
N SER A 31 -1.70 0.47 12.73
CA SER A 31 -0.91 1.50 13.41
C SER A 31 -1.34 2.90 12.99
N ASP A 32 -1.22 3.83 13.92
CA ASP A 32 -1.30 5.24 13.61
C ASP A 32 -0.02 5.68 12.89
N ILE A 33 -0.17 6.48 11.83
CA ILE A 33 0.93 7.01 11.03
C ILE A 33 0.86 8.53 10.96
N GLU A 34 2.01 9.18 10.87
CA GLU A 34 2.11 10.61 10.64
C GLU A 34 2.07 10.91 9.13
N CYS A 35 1.21 11.85 8.74
CA CYS A 35 1.21 12.36 7.37
C CYS A 35 2.46 13.20 7.13
N GLY A 36 3.41 12.70 6.34
CA GLY A 36 4.61 13.46 5.94
C GLY A 36 4.36 14.73 5.09
N GLU A 37 3.11 15.12 4.83
CA GLU A 37 2.76 16.42 4.22
C GLU A 37 2.30 17.44 5.25
N CYS A 38 1.31 17.09 6.08
CA CYS A 38 0.66 18.04 6.99
C CYS A 38 0.92 17.75 8.47
N GLY A 39 1.73 16.74 8.80
CA GLY A 39 2.06 16.33 10.17
C GLY A 39 0.91 15.70 10.96
N ASN A 40 -0.26 15.52 10.36
CA ASN A 40 -1.40 14.93 11.06
C ASN A 40 -1.19 13.43 11.28
N GLU A 41 -1.30 12.97 12.52
CA GLU A 41 -1.34 11.55 12.87
C GLU A 41 -2.74 10.96 12.64
N PHE A 42 -2.82 9.76 12.06
CA PHE A 42 -4.09 9.07 11.81
C PHE A 42 -3.94 7.55 11.74
N ASN A 43 -5.00 6.85 12.13
CA ASN A 43 -5.08 5.40 12.03
C ASN A 43 -5.10 4.91 10.58
N SER A 44 -4.16 4.04 10.21
CA SER A 44 -4.04 3.53 8.85
C SER A 44 -5.27 2.71 8.41
N ARG A 45 -5.74 1.75 9.21
CA ARG A 45 -6.88 0.89 8.84
C ARG A 45 -8.17 1.68 8.61
N LYS A 46 -8.49 2.61 9.51
CA LYS A 46 -9.72 3.44 9.41
C LYS A 46 -9.75 4.35 8.20
N ASN A 47 -8.59 4.64 7.61
CA ASN A 47 -8.44 5.55 6.48
C ASN A 47 -8.00 4.82 5.19
N MET A 48 -8.14 3.49 5.16
CA MET A 48 -7.89 2.67 3.98
C MET A 48 -9.02 2.84 2.95
N LEU A 49 -8.64 3.00 1.68
CA LEU A 49 -9.56 3.13 0.55
C LEU A 49 -9.73 1.84 -0.24
N SER A 50 -8.63 1.10 -0.44
CA SER A 50 -8.62 -0.12 -1.24
C SER A 50 -7.43 -0.98 -0.88
N ARG A 51 -7.56 -2.30 -1.07
CA ARG A 51 -6.46 -3.25 -0.96
C ARG A 51 -6.31 -4.02 -2.27
N ALA A 52 -5.08 -4.35 -2.65
CA ALA A 52 -4.83 -5.07 -3.89
C ALA A 52 -3.57 -5.93 -3.78
N LEU A 53 -3.58 -7.07 -4.46
CA LEU A 53 -2.41 -7.88 -4.70
C LEU A 53 -1.77 -7.45 -6.03
N LEU A 54 -0.55 -6.92 -5.96
CA LEU A 54 0.26 -6.61 -7.12
C LEU A 54 1.08 -7.83 -7.52
N GLU A 55 1.13 -8.13 -8.81
CA GLU A 55 2.07 -9.10 -9.38
C GLU A 55 3.20 -8.35 -10.08
N PHE A 56 4.43 -8.70 -9.70
CA PHE A 56 5.68 -8.23 -10.29
C PHE A 56 6.20 -9.31 -11.23
N GLN A 57 6.42 -8.93 -12.49
CA GLN A 57 7.10 -9.76 -13.47
C GLN A 57 8.57 -9.38 -13.46
N LEU A 58 9.43 -10.37 -13.19
CA LEU A 58 10.87 -10.22 -13.06
C LEU A 58 11.55 -10.93 -14.22
N ASP A 59 12.71 -10.45 -14.66
CA ASP A 59 13.58 -11.19 -15.57
C ASP A 59 14.31 -12.34 -14.84
N GLU A 60 15.33 -12.92 -15.48
CA GLU A 60 16.18 -13.96 -14.88
C GLU A 60 17.18 -13.44 -13.84
N ASN A 61 17.51 -12.15 -13.87
CA ASN A 61 18.41 -11.48 -12.92
C ASN A 61 17.68 -10.94 -11.69
N GLY A 62 16.34 -10.95 -11.69
CA GLY A 62 15.51 -10.42 -10.61
C GLY A 62 15.16 -8.94 -10.77
N GLU A 63 15.37 -8.35 -11.95
CA GLU A 63 14.95 -6.98 -12.24
C GLU A 63 13.46 -6.92 -12.60
N ILE A 64 12.75 -5.93 -12.08
CA ILE A 64 11.32 -5.73 -12.33
C ILE A 64 11.12 -5.21 -13.75
N GLN A 65 10.37 -5.97 -14.55
CA GLN A 65 10.02 -5.62 -15.93
C GLN A 65 8.59 -5.07 -16.03
N ASN A 66 7.68 -5.55 -15.19
CA ASN A 66 6.28 -5.11 -15.20
C ASN A 66 5.63 -5.27 -13.82
N VAL A 67 4.63 -4.44 -13.52
CA VAL A 67 3.79 -4.53 -12.32
C VAL A 67 2.33 -4.31 -12.72
N HIS A 68 1.45 -5.21 -12.30
CA HIS A 68 0.01 -5.06 -12.52
C HIS A 68 -0.81 -5.53 -11.31
N VAL A 69 -2.06 -5.06 -11.24
CA VAL A 69 -3.02 -5.51 -10.23
C VAL A 69 -3.50 -6.91 -10.60
N SER A 70 -3.10 -7.90 -9.82
CA SER A 70 -3.54 -9.29 -10.00
C SER A 70 -4.92 -9.53 -9.37
N LYS A 71 -5.18 -8.91 -8.22
CA LYS A 71 -6.46 -9.03 -7.51
C LYS A 71 -6.79 -7.77 -6.71
N ARG A 72 -8.07 -7.39 -6.67
CA ARG A 72 -8.61 -6.42 -5.70
C ARG A 72 -9.16 -7.18 -4.50
N LEU A 73 -8.81 -6.74 -3.29
CA LEU A 73 -9.09 -7.41 -2.02
C LEU A 73 -10.08 -6.61 -1.17
#